data_AF-A0A940TEQ5-F1
#
_entry.id   AF-A0A940TEQ5-F1
#
_cell.length_a   1.000
_cell.length_b   1.000
_cell.length_c   1.000
_cell.angle_alpha   90.00
_cell.angle_beta   90.00
_cell.angle_gamma   90.00
#
_symmetry.space_group_name_H-M   'P 1'
#
loop_
_entity.id
_entity.type
_entity.pdbx_description
1 polymer ?
#
loop_
_entity_poly.entity_id
_entity_poly.type
_entity_poly.pdbx_seq_one_letter_code
_entity_poly.pdbx_strand_id
1 'polypeptide(L)' 'MKGITTDQGRQTLERFKMEAANEVGVNLKQGYNGDLTSREAGSVGGQMVKKMIDSYKNGNNK' A
#
# COMPACT_ATOMS: atom_id res chain seq x y z
N MET A 1 14.13 8.52 -5.03
CA MET A 1 12.78 8.52 -5.64
C MET A 1 12.71 8.10 -7.11
N LYS A 2 13.81 8.06 -7.88
CA LYS A 2 13.77 7.77 -9.33
C LYS A 2 13.06 6.47 -9.74
N GLY A 3 13.00 5.44 -8.87
CA GLY A 3 12.32 4.17 -9.18
C GLY A 3 10.79 4.23 -9.13
N ILE A 4 10.19 5.00 -8.22
CA ILE A 4 8.72 5.02 -8.00
C ILE A 4 8.00 5.73 -9.16
N THR A 5 8.67 6.71 -9.79
CA THR A 5 8.12 7.48 -10.91
C THR A 5 8.19 6.76 -12.25
N THR A 6 8.86 5.59 -12.31
CA THR A 6 8.85 4.72 -13.49
C THR A 6 7.55 3.92 -13.56
N ASP A 7 7.14 3.47 -14.76
CA ASP A 7 5.95 2.63 -14.90
C ASP A 7 6.03 1.35 -14.06
N GLN A 8 7.22 0.75 -13.99
CA GLN A 8 7.47 -0.43 -13.15
C GLN A 8 7.30 -0.13 -11.66
N GLY A 9 7.76 1.04 -11.21
CA GLY A 9 7.57 1.51 -9.84
C GLY A 9 6.10 1.73 -9.50
N ARG A 10 5.34 2.33 -10.43
CA ARG A 10 3.91 2.55 -10.27
C ARG A 10 3.14 1.24 -10.20
N GLN A 11 3.42 0.27 -11.08
CA GLN A 11 2.78 -1.05 -11.04
C GLN A 11 3.10 -1.81 -9.75
N THR A 12 4.34 -1.73 -9.28
CA THR A 12 4.74 -2.35 -8.01
C THR A 12 3.99 -1.74 -6.83
N LEU A 13 3.86 -0.41 -6.80
CA LEU A 13 3.12 0.30 -5.77
C LEU A 13 1.62 -0.02 -5.81
N GLU A 14 1.04 -0.12 -7.01
CA GLU A 14 -0.37 -0.50 -7.19
C GLU A 14 -0.64 -1.91 -6.66
N ARG A 15 0.20 -2.90 -6.99
CA ARG A 15 0.08 -4.25 -6.41
C ARG A 15 0.18 -4.22 -4.89
N PHE A 16 1.16 -3.50 -4.36
CA PHE A 16 1.38 -3.39 -2.92
C PHE A 16 0.18 -2.77 -2.19
N LYS A 17 -0.45 -1.74 -2.77
CA LYS A 17 -1.67 -1.12 -2.27
C LYS A 17 -2.84 -2.12 -2.23
N MET A 18 -3.03 -2.90 -3.30
CA MET A 18 -4.09 -3.91 -3.37
C MET A 18 -3.89 -5.03 -2.34
N GLU A 19 -2.65 -5.50 -2.15
CA GLU A 19 -2.31 -6.46 -1.10
C GLU A 19 -2.61 -5.91 0.30
N ALA A 20 -2.21 -4.66 0.58
CA ALA A 20 -2.48 -4.02 1.86
C ALA A 20 -3.99 -3.89 2.12
N ALA A 21 -4.79 -3.57 1.10
CA ALA A 21 -6.24 -3.49 1.22
C ALA A 21 -6.89 -4.85 1.54
N ASN A 22 -6.46 -5.91 0.86
CA ASN A 22 -6.95 -7.26 1.10
C ASN A 22 -6.68 -7.73 2.54
N GLU A 23 -5.51 -7.43 3.09
CA GLU A 23 -5.14 -7.82 4.46
C GLU A 23 -5.98 -7.12 5.54
N VAL A 24 -6.42 -5.89 5.28
CA VAL A 24 -7.28 -5.15 6.21
C VAL A 24 -8.77 -5.32 5.90
N GLY A 25 -9.12 -6.20 4.95
CA GLY A 25 -10.50 -6.50 4.60
C GLY A 25 -11.25 -5.37 3.89
N VAL A 26 -10.52 -4.43 3.28
CA VAL A 26 -11.12 -3.31 2.54
C VAL A 26 -11.23 -3.67 1.07
N ASN A 27 -12.45 -3.58 0.52
CA ASN A 27 -12.69 -3.78 -0.91
C ASN A 27 -12.26 -2.54 -1.71
N LEU A 28 -10.97 -2.46 -2.01
CA LEU A 28 -10.41 -1.39 -2.82
C LEU A 28 -10.59 -1.69 -4.32
N LYS A 29 -11.26 -0.79 -5.03
CA LYS A 29 -11.54 -0.90 -6.46
C LYS A 29 -10.45 -0.25 -7.28
N GLN A 30 -10.21 -0.76 -8.49
CA GLN A 30 -9.44 -0.02 -9.49
C GLN A 30 -10.33 1.10 -10.06
N GLY A 31 -10.14 2.33 -9.56
CA GLY A 31 -10.94 3.48 -9.95
C GLY A 31 -11.48 4.24 -8.76
N TYR A 32 -12.76 4.64 -8.83
CA TYR A 32 -13.40 5.44 -7.80
C TYR A 32 -13.65 4.63 -6.53
N ASN A 33 -13.22 5.17 -5.39
CA ASN A 33 -13.38 4.60 -4.04
C ASN A 33 -13.95 5.65 -3.07
N GLY A 34 -14.71 6.63 -3.57
CA GLY A 34 -15.28 7.68 -2.72
C GLY A 34 -16.41 7.20 -1.80
N ASP A 35 -16.85 5.95 -1.97
CA ASP A 35 -17.74 5.25 -1.06
C ASP A 35 -17.03 4.70 0.19
N LEU A 36 -15.69 4.61 0.18
CA LEU A 36 -14.94 4.18 1.35
C LEU A 36 -14.96 5.25 2.44
N THR A 37 -15.14 4.83 3.68
CA THR A 37 -14.98 5.71 4.83
C THR A 37 -13.52 6.13 4.98
N SER A 38 -13.29 7.29 5.62
CA SER A 38 -11.92 7.75 5.92
C SER A 38 -11.13 6.73 6.76
N ARG A 39 -11.81 5.93 7.59
CA ARG A 39 -11.20 4.86 8.37
C ARG A 39 -10.70 3.73 7.48
N GLU A 40 -11.50 3.29 6.50
CA GLU A 40 -11.11 2.24 5.56
C GLU A 40 -9.94 2.69 4.70
N ALA A 41 -10.03 3.85 4.05
CA ALA A 41 -8.93 4.40 3.26
C ALA A 41 -7.66 4.60 4.09
N GLY A 42 -7.81 5.10 5.33
CA GLY A 42 -6.71 5.26 6.27
C GLY A 42 -6.07 3.92 6.68
N SER A 43 -6.87 2.86 6.87
CA SER A 43 -6.37 1.54 7.24
C SER A 43 -5.47 0.91 6.15
N VAL A 44 -5.83 1.10 4.87
CA VAL A 44 -5.01 0.65 3.73
C VAL A 44 -3.65 1.36 3.73
N GLY A 45 -3.66 2.69 3.81
CA GLY A 45 -2.42 3.49 3.86
C GLY A 45 -1.56 3.17 5.08
N GLY A 46 -2.17 2.99 6.24
CA GLY A 46 -1.49 2.59 7.47
C GLY A 46 -0.80 1.22 7.36
N GLN A 47 -1.47 0.25 6.74
CA GLN A 47 -0.91 -1.09 6.52
C GLN A 47 0.28 -1.06 5.55
N MET A 48 0.21 -0.23 4.49
CA MET A 48 1.33 0.00 3.58
C MET A 48 2.56 0.55 4.34
N VAL A 49 2.38 1.57 5.17
CA VAL A 49 3.47 2.17 5.98
C VAL A 49 4.04 1.17 6.98
N LYS A 50 3.17 0.40 7.66
CA LYS A 50 3.60 -0.65 8.60
C LYS A 50 4.53 -1.66 7.93
N LYS A 51 4.14 -2.21 6.78
CA LYS A 51 4.97 -3.14 6.00
C LYS A 51 6.30 -2.52 5.54
N MET A 52 6.30 -1.25 5.14
CA MET A 52 7.53 -0.54 4.77
C MET A 52 8.49 -0.43 5.96
N ILE A 53 7.97 -0.09 7.14
CA ILE A 53 8.76 -0.03 8.38
C ILE A 53 9.27 -1.41 8.77
N ASP A 54 8.44 -2.44 8.69
CA ASP A 54 8.83 -3.82 9.01
C ASP A 54 9.92 -4.31 8.05
N SER A 55 9.79 -4.01 6.75
CA SER A 55 10.82 -4.33 5.74
C SER A 55 12.14 -3.62 6.03
N TYR A 56 12.08 -2.36 6.46
CA TYR A 56 13.28 -1.60 6.85
C TYR A 56 13.93 -2.18 8.11
N LYS A 57 13.15 -2.48 9.15
CA LYS A 57 13.65 -3.11 10.39
C LYS A 57 14.28 -4.47 10.14
N ASN A 58 13.63 -5.30 9.33
CA ASN A 58 14.10 -6.66 9.04
C ASN A 58 15.25 -6.67 8.00
N GLY A 59 15.35 -5.65 7.16
CA GLY A 59 16.42 -5.48 6.18
C GLY A 59 17.72 -4.90 6.74
N ASN A 60 17.67 -4.18 7.87
CA ASN A 60 18.83 -3.56 8.53
C ASN A 60 19.52 -4.45 9.59
N ASN A 61 19.07 -5.70 9.76
CA ASN A 61 19.70 -6.71 10.63
C ASN A 61 20.51 -7.75 9.83
N LYS A 62 21.14 -7.33 8.72
CA LYS A 62 22.14 -8.13 8.01
C LYS A 62 23.44 -7.36 7.90
#